data_AF-D7C0V1-F1
#
_entry.id   AF-D7C0V1-F1
#
_cell.length_a   1.000
_cell.length_b   1.000
_cell.length_c   1.000
_cell.angle_alpha   90.00
_cell.angle_beta   90.00
_cell.angle_gamma   90.00
#
_symmetry.space_group_name_H-M   'P 1'
#
loop_
_entity.id
_entity.type
_entity.pdbx_description
1 polymer ?
#
loop_
_entity_poly.entity_id
_entity_poly.type
_entity_poly.pdbx_seq_one_letter_code
_entity_poly.pdbx_strand_id
1 'polypeptide(L)'
;MLSFTSEIRVAWRRASATAPANRHTAPRLARREIEKAAERCDVLRPKAAEQDITVAIQGQLPLVADGVVVTDVQVHITVEDAIREAALRTERLRQECQRQEERIRRDHELDALARRQVRAREAFLREEILANPAAVRLYGLLEGASKHWSRLGGPPAGTDLEDLVREVRQWQPGQQWVTAAQLLHDFVSGLTEEGRKELLTILADAVRAFGDENTAHHLALLSGEVR
;
A
#
# COMPACT_ATOMS: atom_id res chain seq x y z
N MET A 1 25.51 -6.90 -32.37
CA MET A 1 24.66 -7.45 -33.44
C MET A 1 24.77 -8.96 -33.33
N LEU A 2 23.69 -9.66 -33.01
CA LEU A 2 23.70 -11.13 -32.84
C LEU A 2 23.60 -11.75 -34.22
N SER A 3 24.58 -12.56 -34.62
CA SER A 3 24.49 -13.38 -35.83
C SER A 3 23.88 -14.74 -35.48
N PHE A 4 22.84 -15.13 -36.21
CA PHE A 4 22.23 -16.44 -36.11
C PHE A 4 22.00 -17.02 -37.50
N THR A 5 21.98 -18.34 -37.58
CA THR A 5 21.70 -19.07 -38.82
C THR A 5 20.33 -19.71 -38.70
N SER A 6 19.48 -19.51 -39.72
CA SER A 6 18.16 -20.15 -39.79
C SER A 6 18.11 -21.17 -40.93
N GLU A 7 17.73 -22.40 -40.62
CA GLU A 7 17.39 -23.41 -41.61
C GLU A 7 15.87 -23.49 -41.77
N ILE A 8 15.39 -23.48 -43.02
CA ILE A 8 13.96 -23.46 -43.33
C ILE A 8 13.64 -24.66 -44.23
N ARG A 9 12.73 -25.52 -43.77
CA ARG A 9 12.17 -26.61 -44.57
C ARG A 9 10.73 -26.28 -44.93
N VAL A 10 10.37 -26.41 -46.20
CA VAL A 10 9.05 -26.02 -46.73
C VAL A 10 8.45 -27.18 -47.51
N ALA A 11 7.29 -27.65 -47.06
CA ALA A 11 6.45 -28.56 -47.84
C ALA A 11 5.46 -27.75 -48.67
N TRP A 12 5.38 -28.03 -49.96
CA TRP A 12 4.50 -27.32 -50.87
C TRP A 12 3.96 -28.25 -51.96
N ARG A 13 2.83 -27.85 -52.54
CA ARG A 13 2.18 -28.51 -53.68
C ARG A 13 1.77 -27.48 -54.74
N ARG A 14 1.55 -27.93 -55.97
CA ARG A 14 0.95 -27.08 -57.01
C ARG A 14 -0.53 -26.84 -56.69
N ALA A 15 -1.01 -25.63 -56.95
CA ALA A 15 -2.42 -25.25 -56.77
C ALA A 15 -3.32 -25.97 -57.78
N SER A 16 -2.83 -26.24 -58.99
CA SER A 16 -3.50 -27.07 -60.00
C SER A 16 -2.46 -27.80 -60.87
N ALA A 17 -2.87 -28.89 -61.52
CA ALA A 17 -2.01 -29.70 -62.38
C ALA A 17 -1.46 -28.93 -63.60
N THR A 18 -2.16 -27.89 -64.03
CA THR A 18 -1.83 -27.07 -65.22
C THR A 18 -1.18 -25.72 -64.88
N ALA A 19 -1.05 -25.36 -63.60
CA ALA A 19 -0.52 -24.07 -63.20
C ALA A 19 1.02 -23.95 -63.32
N PRO A 20 1.50 -22.82 -63.87
CA PRO A 20 2.67 -22.00 -63.56
C PRO A 20 3.71 -22.26 -62.47
N ALA A 21 3.93 -23.44 -61.90
CA ALA A 21 4.65 -23.49 -60.61
C ALA A 21 6.18 -23.35 -60.73
N ASN A 22 6.74 -22.27 -60.15
CA ASN A 22 8.17 -22.11 -59.92
C ASN A 22 8.56 -22.65 -58.53
N ARG A 23 9.48 -23.61 -58.48
CA ARG A 23 9.99 -24.22 -57.24
C ARG A 23 10.60 -23.22 -56.25
N HIS A 24 11.07 -22.06 -56.73
CA HIS A 24 11.68 -21.02 -55.91
C HIS A 24 10.65 -20.09 -55.26
N THR A 25 9.37 -20.16 -55.65
CA THR A 25 8.31 -19.33 -55.07
C THR A 25 7.93 -19.77 -53.65
N ALA A 26 7.79 -21.08 -53.40
CA ALA A 26 7.50 -21.62 -52.07
C ALA A 26 8.48 -21.14 -50.98
N PRO A 27 9.82 -21.29 -51.14
CA PRO A 27 10.76 -20.85 -50.11
C PRO A 27 10.81 -19.33 -49.96
N ARG A 28 10.59 -18.54 -51.02
CA ARG A 28 10.53 -17.07 -50.92
C ARG A 28 9.30 -16.61 -50.12
N LEU A 29 8.16 -17.26 -50.35
CA LEU A 29 6.93 -16.98 -49.63
C LEU A 29 7.06 -17.32 -48.15
N ALA A 30 7.55 -18.54 -47.83
CA ALA A 30 7.80 -18.95 -46.45
C ALA A 30 8.81 -18.04 -45.75
N ARG A 31 9.93 -17.70 -46.42
CA ARG A 31 10.96 -16.82 -45.86
C ARG A 31 10.41 -15.44 -45.49
N ARG A 32 9.56 -14.83 -46.32
CA ARG A 32 8.97 -13.52 -46.03
C ARG A 32 8.14 -13.52 -44.75
N GLU A 33 7.34 -14.56 -44.53
CA GLU A 33 6.52 -14.66 -43.32
C GLU A 33 7.35 -15.04 -42.09
N ILE A 34 8.40 -15.85 -42.26
CA ILE A 34 9.38 -16.14 -41.19
C ILE A 34 10.11 -14.87 -40.76
N GLU A 35 10.57 -14.05 -41.70
CA GLU A 35 11.29 -12.80 -41.39
C GLU A 35 10.39 -11.84 -40.59
N LYS A 36 9.12 -11.67 -40.98
CA LYS A 36 8.15 -10.87 -40.20
C LYS A 36 7.88 -11.43 -38.81
N ALA A 37 7.80 -12.74 -38.66
CA ALA A 37 7.60 -13.37 -37.36
C ALA A 37 8.85 -13.21 -36.47
N ALA A 38 10.03 -13.37 -37.05
CA ALA A 38 11.32 -13.27 -36.38
C ALA A 38 11.62 -11.87 -35.84
N GLU A 39 11.13 -10.80 -36.48
CA GLU A 39 11.27 -9.41 -35.98
C GLU A 39 10.72 -9.20 -34.56
N ARG A 40 9.80 -10.06 -34.12
CA ARG A 40 9.13 -9.95 -32.81
C ARG A 40 9.65 -10.94 -31.77
N CYS A 41 10.55 -11.84 -32.16
CA CYS A 41 11.01 -12.93 -31.33
C CYS A 41 12.39 -12.64 -30.72
N ASP A 42 12.59 -13.08 -29.49
CA ASP A 42 13.90 -13.02 -28.84
C ASP A 42 14.75 -14.24 -29.24
N VAL A 43 15.78 -14.00 -30.04
CA VAL A 43 16.70 -15.03 -30.56
C VAL A 43 17.62 -15.58 -29.46
N LEU A 44 17.67 -14.96 -28.27
CA LEU A 44 18.43 -15.47 -27.12
C LEU A 44 17.84 -16.77 -26.54
N ARG A 45 16.61 -17.11 -26.90
CA ARG A 45 15.95 -18.39 -26.58
C ARG A 45 15.58 -19.12 -27.86
N PRO A 46 16.53 -19.80 -28.53
CA PRO A 46 16.33 -20.36 -29.87
C PRO A 46 15.11 -21.28 -29.98
N LYS A 47 14.93 -22.19 -29.01
CA LYS A 47 13.78 -23.10 -28.97
C LYS A 47 12.43 -22.38 -28.79
N ALA A 48 12.41 -21.29 -28.02
CA ALA A 48 11.20 -20.50 -27.83
C ALA A 48 10.90 -19.70 -29.10
N ALA A 49 11.93 -19.08 -29.71
CA ALA A 49 11.81 -18.37 -30.97
C ALA A 49 11.34 -19.29 -32.12
N GLU A 50 11.88 -20.50 -32.23
CA GLU A 50 11.43 -21.51 -33.20
C GLU A 50 9.94 -21.84 -33.01
N GLN A 51 9.52 -22.07 -31.77
CA GLN A 51 8.13 -22.37 -31.45
C GLN A 51 7.21 -21.20 -31.77
N ASP A 52 7.59 -19.97 -31.37
CA ASP A 52 6.80 -18.76 -31.60
C ASP A 52 6.64 -18.47 -33.11
N ILE A 53 7.73 -18.62 -33.87
CA ILE A 53 7.72 -18.48 -35.34
C ILE A 53 6.85 -19.57 -35.98
N THR A 54 6.98 -20.82 -35.52
CA THR A 54 6.19 -21.94 -36.02
C THR A 54 4.69 -21.72 -35.77
N VAL A 55 4.30 -21.30 -34.57
CA VAL A 55 2.91 -20.98 -34.21
C VAL A 55 2.38 -19.82 -35.06
N ALA A 56 3.17 -18.76 -35.23
CA ALA A 56 2.79 -17.60 -36.03
C ALA A 56 2.53 -17.97 -37.51
N ILE A 57 3.35 -18.85 -38.08
CA ILE A 57 3.23 -19.29 -39.47
C ILE A 57 2.10 -20.31 -39.62
N GLN A 58 1.94 -21.24 -38.67
CA GLN A 58 0.84 -22.21 -38.69
C GLN A 58 -0.54 -21.51 -38.70
N GLY A 59 -0.68 -20.37 -38.03
CA GLY A 59 -1.89 -19.54 -38.09
C GLY A 59 -2.15 -18.89 -39.46
N GLN A 60 -1.18 -18.89 -40.38
CA GLN A 60 -1.27 -18.30 -41.71
C GLN A 60 -1.26 -19.36 -42.84
N LEU A 61 -1.01 -20.62 -42.51
CA LEU A 61 -1.07 -21.72 -43.47
C LEU A 61 -2.53 -22.10 -43.79
N PRO A 62 -2.84 -22.50 -45.05
CA PRO A 62 -1.93 -22.62 -46.18
C PRO A 62 -1.66 -21.28 -46.88
N LEU A 63 -0.40 -21.01 -47.23
CA LEU A 63 -0.01 -19.82 -48.00
C LEU A 63 -0.12 -20.11 -49.50
N VAL A 64 -0.76 -19.23 -50.26
CA VAL A 64 -1.00 -19.41 -51.70
C VAL A 64 -0.42 -18.24 -52.49
N ALA A 65 0.47 -18.53 -53.44
CA ALA A 65 0.99 -17.53 -54.38
C ALA A 65 1.49 -18.21 -55.67
N ASP A 66 1.28 -17.57 -56.83
CA ASP A 66 1.77 -17.98 -58.16
C ASP A 66 1.62 -19.49 -58.47
N GLY A 67 0.44 -20.04 -58.19
CA GLY A 67 0.13 -21.45 -58.47
C GLY A 67 0.82 -22.45 -57.52
N VAL A 68 1.39 -21.98 -56.40
CA VAL A 68 2.04 -22.77 -55.35
C VAL A 68 1.25 -22.63 -54.05
N VAL A 69 1.04 -23.74 -53.36
CA VAL A 69 0.41 -23.81 -52.04
C VAL A 69 1.43 -24.38 -51.05
N VAL A 70 1.84 -23.59 -50.08
CA VAL A 70 2.69 -24.04 -48.97
C VAL A 70 1.80 -24.65 -47.90
N THR A 71 2.11 -25.88 -47.50
CA THR A 71 1.29 -26.68 -46.56
C THR A 71 1.94 -26.86 -45.20
N ASP A 72 3.27 -26.86 -45.15
CA ASP A 72 4.02 -26.95 -43.88
C ASP A 72 5.34 -26.19 -43.99
N VAL A 73 5.75 -25.60 -42.87
CA VAL A 73 7.00 -24.84 -42.74
C VAL A 73 7.63 -25.17 -41.40
N GLN A 74 8.86 -25.65 -41.43
CA GLN A 74 9.67 -25.91 -40.24
C GLN A 74 10.88 -24.98 -40.24
N VAL A 75 11.13 -24.35 -39.10
CA VAL A 75 12.24 -23.41 -38.90
C VAL A 75 13.14 -23.94 -37.80
N HIS A 76 14.44 -23.95 -38.04
CA HIS A 76 15.46 -24.24 -37.03
C HIS A 76 16.43 -23.06 -36.93
N ILE A 77 16.72 -22.61 -35.71
CA ILE A 77 17.55 -21.45 -35.41
C ILE A 77 18.75 -21.90 -34.61
N THR A 78 19.94 -21.66 -35.16
CA THR A 78 21.21 -21.95 -34.50
C THR A 78 21.91 -20.64 -34.18
N VAL A 79 22.24 -20.44 -32.91
CA VAL A 79 23.01 -19.30 -32.41
C VAL A 79 24.32 -19.83 -31.84
N GLU A 80 25.42 -19.16 -32.16
CA GLU A 80 26.73 -19.50 -31.59
C GLU A 80 26.70 -19.36 -30.05
N ASP A 81 27.11 -20.43 -29.35
CA ASP A 81 26.96 -20.53 -27.90
C ASP A 81 27.69 -19.40 -27.15
N ALA A 82 28.86 -18.97 -27.62
CA ALA A 82 29.63 -17.88 -27.02
C ALA A 82 28.87 -16.53 -27.08
N ILE A 83 28.19 -16.28 -28.18
CA ILE A 83 27.39 -15.07 -28.40
C ILE A 83 26.12 -15.13 -27.53
N ARG A 84 25.47 -16.29 -27.46
CA ARG A 84 24.30 -16.52 -26.60
C ARG A 84 24.64 -16.28 -25.14
N GLU A 85 25.74 -16.83 -24.65
CA GLU A 85 26.17 -16.67 -23.26
C GLU A 85 26.53 -15.22 -22.91
N ALA A 86 27.21 -14.50 -23.82
CA ALA A 86 27.55 -13.09 -23.61
C ALA A 86 26.30 -12.20 -23.52
N ALA A 87 25.31 -12.46 -24.38
CA ALA A 87 24.06 -11.73 -24.37
C ALA A 87 23.21 -12.04 -23.13
N LEU A 88 23.10 -13.32 -22.74
CA LEU A 88 22.42 -13.72 -21.50
C LEU A 88 23.09 -13.11 -20.26
N ARG A 89 24.43 -13.03 -20.23
CA ARG A 89 25.15 -12.33 -19.15
C ARG A 89 24.80 -10.85 -19.09
N THR A 90 24.75 -10.19 -20.25
CA THR A 90 24.39 -8.76 -20.33
C THR A 90 22.95 -8.51 -19.88
N GLU A 91 22.01 -9.38 -20.26
CA GLU A 91 20.62 -9.29 -19.83
C GLU A 91 20.48 -9.48 -18.31
N ARG A 92 21.18 -10.47 -17.73
CA ARG A 92 21.20 -10.70 -16.29
C ARG A 92 21.76 -9.48 -15.53
N LEU A 93 22.88 -8.93 -15.99
CA LEU A 93 23.46 -7.73 -15.38
C LEU A 93 22.49 -6.54 -15.44
N ARG A 94 21.78 -6.34 -16.55
CA ARG A 94 20.75 -5.30 -16.65
C ARG A 94 19.61 -5.50 -15.66
N GLN A 95 19.12 -6.72 -15.53
CA GLN A 95 18.06 -7.05 -14.56
C GLN A 95 18.52 -6.85 -13.12
N GLU A 96 19.77 -7.20 -12.81
CA GLU A 96 20.37 -6.97 -11.49
C GLU A 96 20.49 -5.48 -11.18
N CYS A 97 21.00 -4.68 -12.13
CA CYS A 97 21.07 -3.21 -11.98
C CYS A 97 19.68 -2.61 -11.75
N GLN A 98 18.67 -3.00 -12.53
CA GLN A 98 17.30 -2.51 -12.36
C GLN A 98 16.72 -2.84 -10.98
N ARG A 99 16.90 -4.08 -10.52
CA ARG A 99 16.45 -4.50 -9.18
C ARG A 99 17.16 -3.70 -8.08
N GLN A 100 18.44 -3.41 -8.26
CA GLN A 100 19.21 -2.64 -7.30
C GLN A 100 18.78 -1.18 -7.25
N GLU A 101 18.53 -0.55 -8.40
CA GLU A 101 17.96 0.80 -8.48
C GLU A 101 16.59 0.90 -7.80
N GLU A 102 15.71 -0.07 -8.02
CA GLU A 102 14.42 -0.11 -7.34
C GLU A 102 14.56 -0.23 -5.81
N ARG A 103 15.50 -1.06 -5.34
CA ARG A 103 15.76 -1.20 -3.89
C ARG A 103 16.24 0.12 -3.30
N ILE A 104 17.25 0.73 -3.91
CA ILE A 104 17.80 2.02 -3.48
C ILE A 104 16.71 3.09 -3.43
N ARG A 105 15.84 3.14 -4.45
CA ARG A 105 14.72 4.07 -4.48
C ARG A 105 13.73 3.84 -3.33
N ARG A 106 13.33 2.59 -3.08
CA ARG A 106 12.45 2.25 -1.96
C ARG A 106 13.07 2.63 -0.62
N ASP A 107 14.36 2.35 -0.44
CA ASP A 107 15.08 2.69 0.81
C ASP A 107 15.12 4.20 1.02
N HIS A 108 15.38 4.99 -0.03
CA HIS A 108 15.32 6.45 0.04
C HIS A 108 13.92 7.00 0.38
N GLU A 109 12.86 6.39 -0.16
CA GLU A 109 11.48 6.77 0.15
C GLU A 109 11.14 6.49 1.62
N LEU A 110 11.59 5.35 2.16
CA LEU A 110 11.42 4.99 3.58
C LEU A 110 12.21 5.92 4.50
N ASP A 111 13.46 6.24 4.16
CA ASP A 111 14.28 7.18 4.91
C ASP A 111 13.68 8.59 4.92
N ALA A 112 13.15 9.05 3.79
CA ALA A 112 12.47 10.34 3.70
C ALA A 112 11.20 10.37 4.58
N LEU A 113 10.43 9.28 4.60
CA LEU A 113 9.26 9.15 5.47
C LEU A 113 9.66 9.17 6.96
N ALA A 114 10.71 8.42 7.33
CA ALA A 114 11.23 8.40 8.70
C ALA A 114 11.66 9.80 9.15
N ARG A 115 12.40 10.54 8.31
CA ARG A 115 12.79 11.93 8.61
C ARG A 115 11.59 12.85 8.77
N ARG A 116 10.55 12.71 7.96
CA ARG A 116 9.31 13.51 8.10
C ARG A 116 8.59 13.18 9.41
N GLN A 117 8.52 11.92 9.80
CA GLN A 117 7.91 11.51 11.08
C GLN A 117 8.69 12.06 12.27
N VAL A 118 10.03 11.99 12.25
CA VAL A 118 10.87 12.57 13.31
C VAL A 118 10.65 14.07 13.42
N ARG A 119 10.66 14.80 12.29
CA ARG A 119 10.39 16.25 12.28
C ARG A 119 8.99 16.59 12.79
N ALA A 120 7.98 15.83 12.39
CA ALA A 120 6.61 16.03 12.87
C ALA A 120 6.50 15.79 14.38
N ARG A 121 7.16 14.74 14.89
CA ARG A 121 7.22 14.45 16.33
C ARG A 121 7.95 15.55 17.09
N GLU A 122 9.07 16.04 16.57
CA GLU A 122 9.83 17.14 17.17
C GLU A 122 9.01 18.43 17.22
N ALA A 123 8.33 18.78 16.11
CA ALA A 123 7.42 19.92 16.07
C ALA A 123 6.29 19.79 17.09
N PHE A 124 5.62 18.64 17.15
CA PHE A 124 4.58 18.36 18.14
C PHE A 124 5.09 18.48 19.58
N LEU A 125 6.25 17.90 19.88
CA LEU A 125 6.87 18.01 21.20
C LEU A 125 7.16 19.46 21.56
N ARG A 126 7.67 20.24 20.61
CA ARG A 126 8.06 21.63 20.83
C ARG A 126 6.87 22.57 20.96
N GLU A 127 5.87 22.43 20.10
CA GLU A 127 4.75 23.37 19.97
C GLU A 127 3.61 23.05 20.94
N GLU A 128 3.29 21.76 21.14
CA GLU A 128 2.11 21.37 21.94
C GLU A 128 2.50 20.94 23.36
N ILE A 129 3.58 20.18 23.50
CA ILE A 129 3.95 19.56 24.78
C ILE A 129 4.80 20.50 25.63
N LEU A 130 5.91 21.00 25.10
CA LEU A 130 6.83 21.87 25.84
C LEU A 130 6.26 23.28 26.10
N ALA A 131 5.22 23.70 25.38
CA ALA A 131 4.51 24.95 25.63
C ALA A 131 3.72 24.93 26.94
N ASN A 132 3.31 23.76 27.43
CA ASN A 132 2.57 23.61 28.68
C ASN A 132 3.29 22.62 29.62
N PRO A 133 3.81 23.05 30.79
CA PRO A 133 4.50 22.17 31.71
C PRO A 133 3.66 21.01 32.24
N ALA A 134 2.32 21.12 32.24
CA ALA A 134 1.43 20.00 32.57
C ALA A 134 1.38 18.95 31.44
N ALA A 135 1.42 19.39 30.16
CA ALA A 135 1.44 18.50 29.01
C ALA A 135 2.75 17.71 28.91
N VAL A 136 3.90 18.33 29.24
CA VAL A 136 5.21 17.65 29.33
C VAL A 136 5.17 16.47 30.28
N ARG A 137 4.59 16.67 31.46
CA ARG A 137 4.56 15.63 32.50
C ARG A 137 3.58 14.52 32.16
N LEU A 138 2.41 14.85 31.62
CA LEU A 138 1.45 13.87 31.08
C LEU A 138 2.08 13.02 29.97
N TYR A 139 2.77 13.66 29.03
CA TYR A 139 3.47 12.97 27.96
C TYR A 139 4.57 12.03 28.50
N GLY A 140 5.32 12.45 29.53
CA GLY A 140 6.32 11.61 30.20
C GLY A 140 5.73 10.37 30.89
N LEU A 141 4.57 10.50 31.56
CA LEU A 141 3.88 9.35 32.15
C LEU A 141 3.36 8.38 31.09
N LEU A 142 2.80 8.91 30.01
CA LEU A 142 2.22 8.12 28.92
C LEU A 142 3.29 7.39 28.09
N GLU A 143 4.47 8.00 27.90
CA GLU A 143 5.63 7.36 27.24
C GLU A 143 6.26 6.28 28.13
N GLY A 144 6.28 6.47 29.46
CA GLY A 144 6.77 5.47 30.41
C GLY A 144 5.83 4.26 30.58
N ALA A 145 4.52 4.49 30.55
CA ALA A 145 3.51 3.45 30.72
C ALA A 145 3.34 2.53 29.50
N SER A 146 3.87 2.89 28.33
CA SER A 146 3.69 2.08 27.12
C SER A 146 4.89 2.07 26.19
N LYS A 147 5.49 0.89 26.03
CA LYS A 147 6.45 0.62 24.95
C LYS A 147 5.83 0.75 23.55
N HIS A 148 4.49 0.85 23.46
CA HIS A 148 3.73 0.90 22.22
C HIS A 148 2.55 1.86 22.35
N TRP A 149 2.81 3.17 22.24
CA TRP A 149 1.73 4.13 21.99
C TRP A 149 1.06 3.75 20.66
N SER A 150 -0.17 3.24 20.74
CA SER A 150 -0.91 2.82 19.57
C SER A 150 -1.20 4.07 18.74
N ARG A 151 -0.76 4.07 17.48
CA ARG A 151 -0.80 5.21 16.52
C ARG A 151 -2.22 5.75 16.19
N LEU A 152 -3.24 5.39 16.97
CA LEU A 152 -4.66 5.58 16.70
C LEU A 152 -5.41 6.29 17.84
N GLY A 153 -4.74 7.18 18.58
CA GLY A 153 -5.43 8.17 19.42
C GLY A 153 -6.29 7.59 20.54
N GLY A 154 -5.73 6.66 21.32
CA GLY A 154 -6.35 6.16 22.54
C GLY A 154 -5.30 5.92 23.64
N PRO A 155 -5.71 5.96 24.93
CA PRO A 155 -4.80 5.60 26.01
C PRO A 155 -4.28 4.17 25.80
N PRO A 156 -2.98 3.92 26.05
CA PRO A 156 -2.39 2.62 25.78
C PRO A 156 -3.06 1.52 26.63
N ALA A 157 -3.19 0.32 26.07
CA ALA A 157 -3.79 -0.81 26.75
C ALA A 157 -3.01 -1.12 28.05
N GLY A 158 -3.70 -1.07 29.18
CA GLY A 158 -3.12 -1.27 30.52
C GLY A 158 -2.81 0.01 31.31
N THR A 159 -3.19 1.19 30.81
CA THR A 159 -3.10 2.43 31.59
C THR A 159 -4.23 2.46 32.62
N ASP A 160 -3.89 2.39 33.91
CA ASP A 160 -4.83 2.65 34.98
C ASP A 160 -5.15 4.14 35.03
N LEU A 161 -6.37 4.48 34.61
CA LEU A 161 -6.83 5.85 34.50
C LEU A 161 -6.92 6.51 35.89
N GLU A 162 -7.22 5.74 36.93
CA GLU A 162 -7.36 6.26 38.31
C GLU A 162 -6.00 6.67 38.87
N ASP A 163 -4.97 5.86 38.62
CA ASP A 163 -3.59 6.17 39.01
C ASP A 163 -3.04 7.39 38.28
N LEU A 164 -3.33 7.53 36.98
CA LEU A 164 -2.93 8.70 36.19
C LEU A 164 -3.63 9.99 36.67
N VAL A 165 -4.93 9.91 36.99
CA VAL A 165 -5.68 11.03 37.59
C VAL A 165 -5.12 11.37 38.97
N ARG A 166 -4.74 10.38 39.78
CA ARG A 166 -4.13 10.59 41.10
C ARG A 166 -2.77 11.30 41.00
N GLU A 167 -1.93 10.96 40.03
CA GLU A 167 -0.65 11.65 39.81
C GLU A 167 -0.83 13.07 39.29
N VAL A 168 -1.78 13.29 38.37
CA VAL A 168 -2.13 14.63 37.88
C VAL A 168 -2.63 15.54 39.00
N ARG A 169 -3.39 15.00 39.97
CA ARG A 169 -3.82 15.72 41.18
C ARG A 169 -2.66 16.22 42.04
N GLN A 170 -1.54 15.49 42.09
CA GLN A 170 -0.39 15.89 42.90
C GLN A 170 0.38 17.07 42.29
N TRP A 171 0.21 17.34 41.00
CA TRP A 171 1.02 18.35 40.29
C TRP A 171 0.46 19.76 40.31
N GLN A 172 -0.83 19.94 40.62
CA GLN A 172 -1.43 21.27 40.85
C GLN A 172 -2.30 21.29 42.12
N PRO A 173 -1.68 21.41 43.31
CA PRO A 173 -2.40 21.45 44.59
C PRO A 173 -3.31 22.69 44.76
N GLY A 174 -3.22 23.69 43.87
CA GLY A 174 -4.06 24.89 43.88
C GLY A 174 -5.42 24.77 43.16
N GLN A 175 -5.61 23.75 42.31
CA GLN A 175 -6.88 23.54 41.61
C GLN A 175 -7.80 22.61 42.42
N GLN A 176 -8.33 23.15 43.52
CA GLN A 176 -9.29 22.48 44.41
C GLN A 176 -10.54 21.93 43.67
N TRP A 177 -10.81 22.43 42.46
CA TRP A 177 -11.95 21.99 41.65
C TRP A 177 -11.83 20.54 41.16
N VAL A 178 -10.62 20.01 40.92
CA VAL A 178 -10.44 18.62 40.47
C VAL A 178 -10.80 17.63 41.59
N THR A 179 -10.41 17.96 42.82
CA THR A 179 -10.80 17.20 44.01
C THR A 179 -12.30 17.32 44.28
N ALA A 180 -12.86 18.53 44.16
CA ALA A 180 -14.30 18.74 44.29
C ALA A 180 -15.09 17.96 43.23
N ALA A 181 -14.64 17.98 41.97
CA ALA A 181 -15.28 17.27 40.86
C ALA A 181 -15.22 15.75 41.05
N GLN A 182 -14.10 15.19 41.51
CA GLN A 182 -14.04 13.77 41.82
C GLN A 182 -14.97 13.42 42.98
N LEU A 183 -14.91 14.14 44.10
CA LEU A 183 -15.74 13.83 45.26
C LEU A 183 -17.23 13.92 44.92
N LEU A 184 -17.61 14.90 44.09
CA LEU A 184 -18.96 15.01 43.56
C LEU A 184 -19.30 13.82 42.64
N HIS A 185 -18.39 13.41 41.77
CA HIS A 185 -18.61 12.25 40.89
C HIS A 185 -18.80 10.95 41.66
N ASP A 186 -17.92 10.67 42.63
CA ASP A 186 -17.98 9.46 43.45
C ASP A 186 -19.25 9.44 44.32
N PHE A 187 -19.61 10.60 44.89
CA PHE A 187 -20.85 10.76 45.65
C PHE A 187 -22.09 10.54 44.78
N VAL A 188 -22.18 11.17 43.60
CA VAL A 188 -23.33 11.03 42.68
C VAL A 188 -23.44 9.61 42.13
N SER A 189 -22.32 8.94 41.88
CA SER A 189 -22.30 7.56 41.38
C SER A 189 -22.80 6.55 42.42
N GLY A 190 -22.65 6.86 43.72
CA GLY A 190 -23.15 6.05 44.82
C GLY A 190 -24.62 6.30 45.21
N LEU A 191 -25.25 7.35 44.66
CA LEU A 191 -26.64 7.68 44.98
C LEU A 191 -27.65 6.84 44.20
N THR A 192 -28.75 6.50 44.86
CA THR A 192 -29.95 5.94 44.22
C THR A 192 -30.61 6.96 43.30
N GLU A 193 -31.49 6.53 42.42
CA GLU A 193 -32.16 7.43 41.47
C GLU A 193 -32.99 8.51 42.17
N GLU A 194 -33.66 8.15 43.27
CA GLU A 194 -34.38 9.08 44.15
C GLU A 194 -33.43 10.06 44.84
N GLY A 195 -32.28 9.58 45.35
CA GLY A 195 -31.27 10.43 45.99
C GLY A 195 -30.61 11.41 45.01
N ARG A 196 -30.49 11.05 43.73
CA ARG A 196 -30.02 11.97 42.68
C ARG A 196 -31.04 13.08 42.40
N LYS A 197 -32.34 12.77 42.41
CA LYS A 197 -33.40 13.78 42.24
C LYS A 197 -33.44 14.76 43.42
N GLU A 198 -33.39 14.26 44.65
CA GLU A 198 -33.32 15.11 45.86
C GLU A 198 -32.07 16.00 45.84
N LEU A 199 -30.90 15.46 45.47
CA LEU A 199 -29.69 16.26 45.34
C LEU A 199 -29.83 17.39 44.31
N LEU A 200 -30.44 17.11 43.15
CA LEU A 200 -30.68 18.13 42.12
C LEU A 200 -31.65 19.22 42.59
N THR A 201 -32.67 18.88 43.38
CA THR A 201 -33.58 19.88 43.98
C THR A 201 -32.87 20.78 44.99
N ILE A 202 -32.05 20.20 45.88
CA ILE A 202 -31.26 20.95 46.87
C ILE A 202 -30.24 21.86 46.16
N LEU A 203 -29.62 21.38 45.08
CA LEU A 203 -28.71 22.19 44.26
C LEU A 203 -29.43 23.32 43.55
N ALA A 204 -30.62 23.07 42.99
CA ALA A 204 -31.43 24.11 42.35
C ALA A 204 -31.80 25.23 43.33
N ASP A 205 -32.23 24.87 44.55
CA ASP A 205 -32.57 25.83 45.60
C ASP A 205 -31.35 26.63 46.09
N ALA A 206 -30.21 25.95 46.25
CA ALA A 206 -28.95 26.62 46.59
C ALA A 206 -28.52 27.61 45.51
N VAL A 207 -28.54 27.21 44.23
CA VAL A 207 -28.18 28.06 43.09
C VAL A 207 -29.12 29.27 42.96
N ARG A 208 -30.42 29.07 43.21
CA ARG A 208 -31.41 30.16 43.27
C ARG A 208 -31.09 31.15 44.40
N ALA A 209 -30.70 30.66 45.59
CA ALA A 209 -30.31 31.51 46.71
C ALA A 209 -29.06 32.37 46.43
N PHE A 210 -28.18 31.94 45.52
CA PHE A 210 -27.01 32.70 45.06
C PHE A 210 -27.27 33.58 43.82
N GLY A 211 -28.51 33.61 43.31
CA GLY A 211 -28.95 34.58 42.30
C GLY A 211 -28.82 34.15 40.83
N ASP A 212 -28.53 32.87 40.55
CA ASP A 212 -28.49 32.34 39.18
C ASP A 212 -29.76 31.53 38.84
N GLU A 213 -30.84 32.26 38.53
CA GLU A 213 -32.16 31.71 38.19
C GLU A 213 -32.13 30.76 36.98
N ASN A 214 -31.27 31.01 35.99
CA ASN A 214 -31.20 30.19 34.78
C ASN A 214 -30.60 28.82 35.08
N THR A 215 -29.50 28.77 35.83
CA THR A 215 -28.87 27.51 36.22
C THR A 215 -29.75 26.72 37.19
N ALA A 216 -30.44 27.41 38.11
CA ALA A 216 -31.42 26.77 39.01
C ALA A 216 -32.59 26.14 38.23
N HIS A 217 -33.11 26.82 37.21
CA HIS A 217 -34.20 26.29 36.37
C HIS A 217 -33.78 25.04 35.59
N HIS A 218 -32.55 25.02 35.04
CA HIS A 218 -32.03 23.83 34.36
C HIS A 218 -31.83 22.63 35.30
N LEU A 219 -31.41 22.86 36.55
CA LEU A 219 -31.26 21.81 37.56
C LEU A 219 -32.62 21.24 38.00
N ALA A 220 -33.65 22.08 38.13
CA ALA A 220 -35.02 21.66 38.45
C ALA A 220 -35.68 20.87 37.31
N LEU A 221 -35.39 21.22 36.04
CA LEU A 221 -35.82 20.44 34.88
C LEU A 221 -35.22 19.03 34.88
N LEU A 222 -33.96 18.89 35.29
CA LEU A 222 -33.24 17.60 35.35
C LEU A 222 -33.68 16.72 36.53
N SER A 223 -34.17 17.30 37.63
CA SER A 223 -34.73 16.54 38.76
C SER A 223 -36.12 15.96 38.47
N GLY A 224 -36.78 16.43 37.40
CA GLY A 224 -38.16 16.06 37.07
C GLY A 224 -39.22 16.87 37.81
N GLU A 225 -38.83 17.93 38.54
CA GLU A 225 -39.76 18.90 39.12
C GLU A 225 -40.17 19.96 38.08
N VAL A 226 -40.86 19.53 37.03
CA VAL A 226 -41.68 20.45 36.25
C VAL A 226 -43.08 19.87 36.10
N ARG A 227 -43.99 20.43 36.89
CA ARG A 227 -45.40 20.60 36.53
C ARG A 227 -45.65 22.08 36.28
#